data_AF-A0A835ZHY7-F1
#
_entry.id   AF-A0A835ZHY7-F1
#
_cell.length_a   1.000
_cell.length_b   1.000
_cell.length_c   1.000
_cell.angle_alpha   90.00
_cell.angle_beta   90.00
_cell.angle_gamma   90.00
#
_symmetry.space_group_name_H-M   'P 1'
#
loop_
_entity.id
_entity.type
_entity.pdbx_description
1 polymer ?
#
loop_
_entity_poly.entity_id
_entity_poly.type
_entity_poly.pdbx_seq_one_letter_code
_entity_poly.pdbx_strand_id
1 'polypeptide(L)'
;MLSSLTLFEGQSAAKRRLLEVQQWIEGQSKDKTAALSSKMRARNALLLTSVIAIQRALRGHQARLRVHQYMQEIAAASCIQRMWRGHKGRVVAQDLFWSRVQVAPTQYSLALMMQRSRRVQTISGWTEYFDTDVNCFWYMDNATRRSTWDAPEAFREALTCNWDPWPHPYRGAGEEPCRQAFKTHEEFQTHRATAHRWQCLACEAINAALSFPRCALCGSGSAMNARDNITAAD
;
A
#
# COMPACT_ATOMS: atom_id res chain seq x y z
N MET A 1 -119.50 -2.41 -12.12
CA MET A 1 -118.20 -1.96 -11.60
C MET A 1 -117.93 -0.58 -12.18
N LEU A 2 -118.58 0.41 -11.58
CA LEU A 2 -118.72 1.76 -12.11
C LEU A 2 -117.52 2.61 -11.71
N SER A 3 -116.86 3.17 -12.72
CA SER A 3 -116.33 4.53 -12.77
C SER A 3 -116.09 5.23 -11.43
N SER A 4 -114.88 5.07 -10.90
CA SER A 4 -114.31 6.03 -9.95
C SER A 4 -113.97 7.31 -10.71
N LEU A 5 -114.99 8.16 -10.90
CA LEU A 5 -114.91 9.52 -11.40
C LEU A 5 -113.93 10.35 -10.56
N THR A 6 -112.70 10.44 -11.06
CA THR A 6 -111.93 11.68 -11.28
C THR A 6 -112.39 12.93 -10.51
N LEU A 7 -112.21 12.92 -9.18
CA LEU A 7 -112.21 14.13 -8.35
C LEU A 7 -110.84 14.80 -8.44
N PHE A 8 -110.56 15.44 -9.58
CA PHE A 8 -109.39 16.32 -9.74
C PHE A 8 -109.63 17.47 -10.72
N GLU A 9 -110.87 17.94 -10.87
CA GLU A 9 -111.17 19.12 -11.67
C GLU A 9 -111.28 20.35 -10.77
N GLY A 10 -110.23 21.17 -10.80
CA GLY A 10 -110.20 22.43 -10.07
C GLY A 10 -108.82 22.88 -9.59
N GLN A 11 -107.72 22.23 -10.00
CA GLN A 11 -106.45 22.96 -9.98
C GLN A 11 -106.56 24.08 -11.01
N SER A 12 -106.76 25.30 -10.53
CA SER A 12 -106.82 26.51 -11.35
C SER A 12 -105.66 26.48 -12.36
N ALA A 13 -105.90 26.92 -13.59
CA ALA A 13 -104.89 26.94 -14.64
C ALA A 13 -103.56 27.61 -14.17
N ALA A 14 -103.63 28.49 -13.18
CA ALA A 14 -102.50 29.07 -12.49
C ALA A 14 -101.58 28.03 -11.79
N LYS A 15 -102.14 27.03 -11.10
CA LYS A 15 -101.34 26.02 -10.38
C LYS A 15 -100.58 25.07 -11.32
N ARG A 16 -101.18 24.73 -12.48
CA ARG A 16 -100.49 23.96 -13.54
C ARG A 16 -99.33 24.75 -14.16
N ARG A 17 -99.57 26.02 -14.52
CA ARG A 17 -98.49 26.90 -15.02
C ARG A 17 -97.37 27.08 -13.99
N LEU A 18 -97.68 27.20 -12.70
CA LEU A 18 -96.66 27.29 -11.66
C LEU A 18 -95.80 26.03 -11.56
N LEU A 19 -96.39 24.83 -11.66
CA LEU A 19 -95.64 23.57 -11.68
C LEU A 19 -94.75 23.43 -12.92
N GLU A 20 -95.24 23.82 -14.09
CA GLU A 20 -94.45 23.83 -15.33
C GLU A 20 -93.26 24.79 -15.24
N VAL A 21 -93.48 26.00 -14.71
CA VAL A 21 -92.40 26.98 -14.47
C VAL A 21 -91.39 26.44 -13.46
N GLN A 22 -91.85 25.80 -12.38
CA GLN A 22 -90.96 25.23 -11.37
C GLN A 22 -90.13 24.07 -11.94
N GLN A 23 -90.75 23.16 -12.70
CA GLN A 23 -90.05 22.06 -13.38
C GLN A 23 -89.04 22.58 -14.42
N TRP A 24 -89.39 23.65 -15.15
CA TRP A 24 -88.47 24.30 -16.10
C TRP A 24 -87.27 24.95 -15.38
N ILE A 25 -87.50 25.66 -14.26
CA ILE A 25 -86.44 26.24 -13.42
C ILE A 25 -85.54 25.14 -12.85
N GLU A 26 -86.11 24.03 -12.37
CA GLU A 26 -85.37 22.89 -11.84
C GLU A 26 -84.56 22.18 -12.95
N GLY A 27 -85.09 22.06 -14.17
CA GLY A 27 -84.37 21.54 -15.33
C GLY A 27 -83.17 22.42 -15.70
N GLN A 28 -83.39 23.73 -15.83
CA GLN A 28 -82.32 24.71 -16.07
C GLN A 28 -81.25 24.72 -14.97
N SER A 29 -81.66 24.53 -13.70
CA SER A 29 -80.74 24.38 -12.57
C SER A 29 -79.89 23.11 -12.68
N LYS A 30 -80.53 21.96 -12.96
CA LYS A 30 -79.84 20.67 -13.14
C LYS A 30 -78.82 20.73 -14.28
N ASP A 31 -79.18 21.31 -15.43
CA ASP A 31 -78.27 21.46 -16.57
C ASP A 31 -77.04 22.33 -16.22
N LYS A 32 -77.24 23.43 -15.47
CA LYS A 32 -76.15 24.27 -14.98
C LYS A 32 -75.22 23.51 -14.03
N THR A 33 -75.77 22.72 -13.10
CA THR A 33 -74.96 21.91 -12.17
C THR A 33 -74.19 20.81 -12.89
N ALA A 34 -74.79 20.16 -13.91
CA ALA A 34 -74.13 19.14 -14.72
C ALA A 34 -73.00 19.74 -15.56
N ALA A 35 -73.23 20.90 -16.19
CA ALA A 35 -72.22 21.64 -16.94
C ALA A 35 -71.05 22.09 -16.05
N LEU A 36 -71.33 22.59 -14.85
CA LEU A 36 -70.31 22.97 -13.87
C LEU A 36 -69.47 21.77 -13.42
N SER A 37 -70.15 20.65 -13.13
CA SER A 37 -69.49 19.39 -12.75
C SER A 37 -68.62 18.82 -13.87
N SER A 38 -69.07 18.95 -15.12
CA SER A 38 -68.28 18.58 -16.31
C SER A 38 -67.02 19.43 -16.45
N LYS A 39 -67.15 20.76 -16.36
CA LYS A 39 -66.01 21.69 -16.37
C LYS A 39 -65.01 21.40 -15.25
N MET A 40 -65.51 21.10 -14.05
CA MET A 40 -64.66 20.78 -12.90
C MET A 40 -63.91 19.46 -13.09
N ARG A 41 -64.55 18.42 -13.66
CA ARG A 41 -63.87 17.17 -14.04
C ARG A 41 -62.79 17.38 -15.09
N ALA A 42 -63.08 18.16 -16.14
CA ALA A 42 -62.10 18.48 -17.20
C ALA A 42 -60.88 19.23 -16.63
N ARG A 43 -61.11 20.23 -15.76
CA ARG A 43 -60.04 20.92 -15.05
C ARG A 43 -59.22 19.97 -14.18
N ASN A 44 -59.86 19.11 -13.40
CA ASN A 44 -59.16 18.15 -12.54
C ASN A 44 -58.33 17.15 -13.36
N ALA A 45 -58.84 16.70 -14.52
CA ALA A 45 -58.09 15.84 -15.43
C ALA A 45 -56.82 16.53 -15.96
N LEU A 46 -56.94 17.80 -16.39
CA LEU A 46 -55.79 18.61 -16.82
C LEU A 46 -54.76 18.80 -15.71
N LEU A 47 -55.22 19.10 -14.49
CA LEU A 47 -54.35 19.22 -13.32
C LEU A 47 -53.62 17.91 -13.04
N LEU A 48 -54.33 16.77 -13.07
CA LEU A 48 -53.72 15.46 -12.85
C LEU A 48 -52.65 15.16 -13.91
N THR A 49 -52.93 15.40 -15.19
CA THR A 49 -51.93 15.21 -16.26
C THR A 49 -50.72 16.11 -16.08
N SER A 50 -50.92 17.34 -15.60
CA SER A 50 -49.85 18.32 -15.36
C SER A 50 -48.98 17.88 -14.17
N VAL A 51 -49.60 17.43 -13.09
CA VAL A 51 -48.91 16.87 -11.91
C VAL A 51 -48.09 15.64 -12.30
N ILE A 52 -48.65 14.71 -13.08
CA ILE A 52 -47.93 13.53 -13.55
C ILE A 52 -46.73 13.94 -14.42
N ALA A 53 -46.89 14.92 -15.31
CA ALA A 53 -45.80 15.42 -16.14
C ALA A 53 -44.66 16.01 -15.29
N ILE A 54 -44.98 16.83 -14.29
CA ILE A 54 -44.00 17.41 -13.36
C ILE A 54 -43.30 16.30 -12.54
N GLN A 55 -44.05 15.35 -12.00
CA GLN A 55 -43.49 14.23 -11.24
C GLN A 55 -42.54 13.38 -12.10
N ARG A 56 -42.91 13.10 -13.35
CA ARG A 56 -42.05 12.37 -14.30
C ARG A 56 -40.76 13.15 -14.59
N ALA A 57 -40.86 14.45 -14.83
CA ALA A 57 -39.70 15.30 -15.06
C ALA A 57 -38.76 15.33 -13.85
N LEU A 58 -39.31 15.50 -12.64
CA LEU A 58 -38.55 15.51 -11.39
C LEU A 58 -37.83 14.18 -11.15
N ARG A 59 -38.54 13.05 -11.25
CA ARG A 59 -37.93 11.71 -11.08
C ARG A 59 -36.84 11.46 -12.12
N GLY A 60 -37.06 11.87 -13.36
CA GLY A 60 -36.06 11.78 -14.42
C GLY A 60 -34.81 12.62 -14.13
N HIS A 61 -35.00 13.84 -13.62
CA HIS A 61 -33.88 14.70 -13.22
C HIS A 61 -33.10 14.10 -12.04
N GLN A 62 -33.79 13.65 -10.99
CA GLN A 62 -33.17 12.98 -9.85
C GLN A 62 -32.39 11.72 -10.26
N ALA A 63 -32.96 10.91 -11.16
CA ALA A 63 -32.27 9.73 -11.69
C ALA A 63 -30.97 10.11 -12.43
N ARG A 64 -30.99 11.16 -13.26
CA ARG A 64 -29.79 11.66 -13.95
C ARG A 64 -28.72 12.14 -12.98
N LEU A 65 -29.11 12.87 -11.93
CA LEU A 65 -28.16 13.30 -10.89
C LEU A 65 -27.49 12.11 -10.19
N ARG A 66 -28.27 11.10 -9.81
CA ARG A 66 -27.72 9.87 -9.19
C ARG A 66 -26.79 9.11 -10.13
N VAL A 67 -27.16 8.97 -11.41
CA VAL A 67 -26.28 8.32 -12.39
C VAL A 67 -24.98 9.08 -12.55
N HIS A 68 -25.02 10.41 -12.60
CA HIS A 68 -23.81 11.22 -12.70
C HIS A 68 -22.88 11.02 -11.49
N GLN A 69 -23.43 11.05 -10.27
CA GLN A 69 -22.68 10.76 -9.04
C GLN A 69 -22.08 9.35 -9.06
N TYR A 70 -22.88 8.34 -9.39
CA TYR A 70 -22.43 6.95 -9.47
C TYR A 70 -21.31 6.75 -10.48
N MET A 71 -21.35 7.43 -11.64
CA MET A 71 -20.27 7.37 -12.63
C MET A 71 -18.98 8.01 -12.11
N GLN A 72 -19.08 9.11 -11.36
CA GLN A 72 -17.92 9.72 -10.70
C GLN A 72 -17.31 8.77 -9.65
N GLU A 73 -18.16 8.11 -8.86
CA GLU A 73 -17.72 7.11 -7.87
C GLU A 73 -17.01 5.92 -8.52
N ILE A 74 -17.55 5.37 -9.60
CA ILE A 74 -16.89 4.30 -10.37
C ILE A 74 -15.52 4.74 -10.88
N ALA A 75 -15.44 5.95 -11.45
CA ALA A 75 -14.17 6.47 -11.97
C ALA A 75 -13.14 6.65 -10.85
N ALA A 76 -13.55 7.21 -9.71
CA ALA A 76 -12.71 7.36 -8.53
C ALA A 76 -12.24 6.00 -7.99
N ALA A 77 -13.16 5.05 -7.82
CA ALA A 77 -12.86 3.69 -7.37
C ALA A 77 -11.87 2.99 -8.31
N SER A 78 -12.07 3.12 -9.63
CA SER A 78 -11.16 2.55 -10.63
C SER A 78 -9.76 3.15 -10.54
N CYS A 79 -9.66 4.47 -10.32
CA CYS A 79 -8.38 5.13 -10.13
C CYS A 79 -7.65 4.61 -8.87
N ILE A 80 -8.34 4.53 -7.74
CA ILE A 80 -7.81 4.02 -6.47
C ILE A 80 -7.35 2.57 -6.64
N GLN A 81 -8.19 1.71 -7.22
CA GLN A 81 -7.87 0.30 -7.46
C GLN A 81 -6.64 0.13 -8.34
N ARG A 82 -6.52 0.94 -9.41
CA ARG A 82 -5.34 0.93 -10.29
C ARG A 82 -4.08 1.31 -9.54
N MET A 83 -4.11 2.39 -8.77
CA MET A 83 -2.96 2.83 -7.97
C MET A 83 -2.54 1.77 -6.96
N TRP A 84 -3.51 1.18 -6.27
CA TRP A 84 -3.28 0.13 -5.29
C TRP A 84 -2.67 -1.13 -5.89
N ARG A 85 -3.23 -1.63 -7.00
CA ARG A 85 -2.68 -2.79 -7.73
C ARG A 85 -1.27 -2.50 -8.22
N GLY A 86 -1.01 -1.30 -8.73
CA GLY A 86 0.34 -0.88 -9.13
C GLY A 86 1.33 -0.85 -7.95
N HIS A 87 0.90 -0.32 -6.79
CA HIS A 87 1.71 -0.34 -5.58
C HIS A 87 2.02 -1.77 -5.12
N LYS A 88 1.01 -2.64 -5.01
CA LYS A 88 1.21 -4.05 -4.67
C LYS A 88 2.16 -4.76 -5.64
N GLY A 89 2.01 -4.51 -6.94
CA GLY A 89 2.91 -5.08 -7.96
C GLY A 89 4.37 -4.67 -7.75
N ARG A 90 4.63 -3.41 -7.40
CA ARG A 90 5.99 -2.94 -7.08
C ARG A 90 6.54 -3.54 -5.80
N VAL A 91 5.73 -3.69 -4.75
CA VAL A 91 6.14 -4.36 -3.52
C VAL A 91 6.55 -5.81 -3.79
N VAL A 92 5.71 -6.57 -4.51
CA VAL A 92 6.02 -7.95 -4.88
C VAL A 92 7.28 -8.03 -5.75
N ALA A 93 7.43 -7.15 -6.74
CA ALA A 93 8.63 -7.11 -7.58
C ALA A 93 9.89 -6.81 -6.75
N GLN A 94 9.79 -5.90 -5.79
CA GLN A 94 10.89 -5.59 -4.87
C GLN A 94 11.23 -6.80 -3.99
N ASP A 95 10.25 -7.50 -3.43
CA ASP A 95 10.47 -8.69 -2.61
C ASP A 95 11.08 -9.85 -3.42
N LEU A 96 10.66 -10.03 -4.67
CA LEU A 96 11.24 -11.00 -5.59
C LEU A 96 12.67 -10.64 -5.97
N PHE A 97 12.96 -9.36 -6.20
CA PHE A 97 14.32 -8.88 -6.43
C PHE A 97 15.22 -9.22 -5.24
N TRP A 98 14.80 -8.86 -4.02
CA TRP A 98 15.57 -9.17 -2.83
C TRP A 98 15.69 -10.67 -2.57
N SER A 99 14.66 -11.45 -2.87
CA SER A 99 14.75 -12.91 -2.75
C SER A 99 15.83 -13.53 -3.63
N ARG A 100 16.16 -12.89 -4.77
CA ARG A 100 17.20 -13.33 -5.70
C ARG A 100 18.60 -12.83 -5.33
N VAL A 101 18.69 -11.59 -4.84
CA VAL A 101 19.97 -10.93 -4.55
C VAL A 101 20.46 -11.20 -3.12
N GLN A 102 19.56 -11.60 -2.22
CA GLN A 102 19.93 -11.88 -0.84
C GLN A 102 21.01 -12.95 -0.72
N VAL A 103 21.95 -12.70 0.19
CA VAL A 103 23.08 -13.57 0.50
C VAL A 103 22.56 -14.86 1.14
N ALA A 104 21.58 -14.73 2.02
CA ALA A 104 20.98 -15.82 2.76
C ALA A 104 19.46 -15.87 2.50
N PRO A 105 18.90 -17.03 2.09
CA PRO A 105 17.48 -17.13 1.71
C PRO A 105 16.51 -17.07 2.88
N THR A 106 16.96 -17.46 4.08
CA THR A 106 16.13 -17.54 5.29
C THR A 106 16.78 -16.76 6.43
N GLN A 107 15.97 -16.34 7.40
CA GLN A 107 16.49 -15.68 8.62
C GLN A 107 17.42 -16.60 9.43
N TYR A 108 17.16 -17.92 9.43
CA TYR A 108 18.04 -18.89 10.08
C TYR A 108 19.42 -18.95 9.40
N SER A 109 19.45 -19.08 8.07
CA SER A 109 20.72 -19.04 7.32
C SER A 109 21.45 -17.70 7.49
N LEU A 110 20.71 -16.59 7.58
CA LEU A 110 21.29 -15.27 7.84
C LEU A 110 21.92 -15.23 9.23
N ALA A 111 21.25 -15.76 10.26
CA ALA A 111 21.79 -15.82 11.62
C ALA A 111 23.06 -16.67 11.68
N LEU A 112 23.10 -17.83 11.00
CA LEU A 112 24.31 -18.64 10.87
C LEU A 112 25.43 -17.89 10.15
N MET A 113 25.12 -17.20 9.05
CA MET A 113 26.09 -16.37 8.34
C MET A 113 26.63 -15.24 9.22
N MET A 114 25.77 -14.57 9.99
CA MET A 114 26.19 -13.55 10.95
C MET A 114 27.08 -14.12 12.05
N GLN A 115 26.80 -15.34 12.53
CA GLN A 115 27.58 -15.98 13.58
C GLN A 115 28.99 -16.37 13.12
N ARG A 116 29.12 -16.86 11.88
CA ARG A 116 30.43 -17.23 11.31
C ARG A 116 31.22 -16.02 10.80
N SER A 117 30.54 -14.98 10.34
CA SER A 117 31.19 -13.81 9.74
C SER A 117 31.63 -12.81 10.80
N ARG A 118 32.76 -12.16 10.56
CA ARG A 118 33.22 -11.03 11.38
C ARG A 118 32.55 -9.75 10.92
N ARG A 119 31.96 -8.99 11.86
CA ARG A 119 31.52 -7.62 11.59
C ARG A 119 32.73 -6.72 11.41
N VAL A 120 32.78 -6.00 10.28
CA VAL A 120 33.90 -5.14 9.91
C VAL A 120 33.61 -3.69 10.30
N GLN A 121 32.53 -3.12 9.76
CA GLN A 121 32.16 -1.72 9.98
C GLN A 121 30.67 -1.51 9.72
N THR A 122 30.14 -0.37 10.20
CA THR A 122 28.74 0.03 10.00
C THR A 122 28.69 1.47 9.49
N ILE A 123 28.09 1.69 8.32
CA ILE A 123 28.00 2.99 7.65
C ILE A 123 26.55 3.20 7.20
N SER A 124 25.95 4.34 7.57
CA SER A 124 24.61 4.75 7.12
C SER A 124 23.52 3.67 7.28
N GLY A 125 23.52 2.96 8.41
CA GLY A 125 22.54 1.91 8.70
C GLY A 125 22.83 0.54 8.07
N TRP A 126 23.89 0.42 7.27
CA TRP A 126 24.35 -0.84 6.70
C TRP A 126 25.57 -1.36 7.45
N THR A 127 25.65 -2.67 7.64
CA THR A 127 26.77 -3.34 8.29
C THR A 127 27.47 -4.24 7.29
N GLU A 128 28.80 -4.06 7.15
CA GLU A 128 29.68 -4.92 6.38
C GLU A 128 30.16 -6.09 7.26
N TYR A 129 30.04 -7.29 6.71
CA TYR A 129 30.53 -8.52 7.29
C TYR A 129 31.57 -9.13 6.35
N PHE A 130 32.57 -9.78 6.95
CA PHE A 130 33.57 -10.56 6.24
C PHE A 130 33.44 -12.02 6.66
N ASP A 131 33.18 -12.89 5.68
CA ASP A 131 33.03 -14.32 5.89
C ASP A 131 34.36 -15.01 5.61
N THR A 132 34.96 -15.60 6.65
CA THR A 132 36.29 -16.21 6.58
C THR A 132 36.32 -17.48 5.75
N ASP A 133 35.21 -18.21 5.66
CA ASP A 133 35.16 -19.52 5.02
C ASP A 133 35.21 -19.39 3.49
N VAL A 134 34.52 -18.37 2.97
CA VAL A 134 34.43 -18.05 1.54
C VAL A 134 35.31 -16.86 1.14
N ASN A 135 35.99 -16.24 2.11
CA ASN A 135 36.90 -15.11 1.92
C ASN A 135 36.25 -13.94 1.15
N CYS A 136 34.98 -13.64 1.42
CA CYS A 136 34.24 -12.60 0.75
C CYS A 136 33.48 -11.70 1.73
N PHE A 137 33.17 -10.49 1.25
CA PHE A 137 32.39 -9.52 2.00
C PHE A 137 30.92 -9.58 1.60
N TRP A 138 30.06 -9.28 2.57
CA TRP A 138 28.64 -9.13 2.33
C TRP A 138 28.06 -8.05 3.25
N TYR A 139 26.91 -7.52 2.85
CA TYR A 139 26.32 -6.34 3.47
C TYR A 139 24.93 -6.66 3.99
N MET A 140 24.59 -6.08 5.13
CA MET A 140 23.27 -6.22 5.75
C MET A 140 22.71 -4.85 6.11
N ASP A 141 21.48 -4.58 5.69
CA ASP A 141 20.71 -3.44 6.15
C ASP A 141 20.22 -3.72 7.57
N ASN A 142 20.60 -2.86 8.53
CA ASN A 142 20.21 -3.04 9.92
C ASN A 142 18.71 -2.81 10.14
N ALA A 143 18.06 -1.97 9.33
CA ALA A 143 16.64 -1.64 9.48
C ALA A 143 15.75 -2.74 8.89
N THR A 144 16.00 -3.14 7.63
CA THR A 144 15.15 -4.12 6.93
C THR A 144 15.63 -5.56 7.08
N ARG A 145 16.83 -5.78 7.62
CA ARG A 145 17.51 -7.10 7.66
C ARG A 145 17.73 -7.73 6.29
N ARG A 146 17.66 -6.95 5.21
CA ARG A 146 18.01 -7.41 3.85
C ARG A 146 19.52 -7.56 3.74
N SER A 147 19.97 -8.54 2.98
CA SER A 147 21.39 -8.82 2.76
C SER A 147 21.71 -8.75 1.27
N THR A 148 22.96 -8.43 0.91
CA THR A 148 23.43 -8.42 -0.49
C THR A 148 24.95 -8.64 -0.55
N TRP A 149 25.43 -9.23 -1.64
CA TRP A 149 26.85 -9.32 -1.96
C TRP A 149 27.40 -7.99 -2.48
N ASP A 150 26.57 -7.24 -3.21
CA ASP A 150 26.95 -5.95 -3.78
C ASP A 150 26.99 -4.87 -2.71
N ALA A 151 28.04 -4.04 -2.72
CA ALA A 151 28.15 -2.93 -1.79
C ALA A 151 27.05 -1.89 -1.99
N PRO A 152 26.38 -1.48 -0.89
CA PRO A 152 25.52 -0.31 -0.88
C PRO A 152 26.27 0.97 -1.26
N GLU A 153 25.55 1.96 -1.77
CA GLU A 153 26.13 3.26 -2.20
C GLU A 153 26.99 3.92 -1.11
N ALA A 154 26.56 3.81 0.16
CA ALA A 154 27.27 4.36 1.31
C ALA A 154 28.72 3.83 1.47
N PHE A 155 29.02 2.66 0.91
CA PHE A 155 30.36 2.06 0.94
C PHE A 155 31.21 2.42 -0.28
N ARG A 156 30.61 2.95 -1.35
CA ARG A 156 31.33 3.32 -2.59
C ARG A 156 32.22 4.54 -2.42
N GLU A 157 31.95 5.39 -1.43
CA GLU A 157 32.76 6.57 -1.13
C GLU A 157 34.01 6.23 -0.28
N ALA A 158 34.03 5.06 0.35
CA ALA A 158 35.08 4.62 1.28
C ALA A 158 36.01 3.54 0.69
N LEU A 159 36.45 3.71 -0.57
CA LEU A 159 37.36 2.78 -1.27
C LEU A 159 38.84 2.99 -0.95
N THR A 160 39.16 3.26 0.32
CA THR A 160 40.54 3.43 0.79
C THR A 160 40.88 2.35 1.79
N CYS A 161 41.99 1.66 1.56
CA CYS A 161 42.51 0.72 2.54
C CYS A 161 43.02 1.52 3.75
N ASN A 162 42.61 1.12 4.94
CA ASN A 162 43.07 1.67 6.20
C ASN A 162 43.80 0.61 7.04
N TRP A 163 44.37 -0.41 6.38
CA TRP A 163 45.06 -1.47 7.07
C TRP A 163 46.30 -0.92 7.77
N ASP A 164 46.28 -1.00 9.09
CA ASP A 164 47.43 -0.71 9.94
C ASP A 164 48.02 -2.03 10.42
N PRO A 165 49.24 -2.39 9.98
CA PRO A 165 49.92 -3.56 10.51
C PRO A 165 50.13 -3.33 12.01
N TRP A 166 49.39 -4.12 12.81
CA TRP A 166 49.45 -4.12 14.26
C TRP A 166 50.92 -4.19 14.73
N PRO A 167 51.29 -3.58 15.87
CA PRO A 167 52.63 -3.75 16.44
C PRO A 167 52.82 -5.19 16.91
N HIS A 168 53.15 -6.09 15.98
CA HIS A 168 53.64 -7.42 16.29
C HIS A 168 55.15 -7.32 16.61
N PRO A 169 55.68 -8.08 17.58
CA PRO A 169 57.13 -8.20 17.80
C PRO A 169 57.92 -8.77 16.61
N TYR A 170 57.24 -9.15 15.52
CA TYR A 170 57.84 -9.63 14.27
C TYR A 170 57.51 -8.70 13.09
N ARG A 171 57.22 -7.41 13.34
CA ARG A 171 57.17 -6.40 12.28
C ARG A 171 58.49 -6.46 11.52
N GLY A 172 58.46 -6.93 10.27
CA GLY A 172 59.57 -6.72 9.35
C GLY A 172 59.79 -5.22 9.27
N ALA A 173 61.02 -4.75 9.52
CA ALA A 173 61.35 -3.35 9.39
C ALA A 173 61.03 -2.89 7.95
N GLY A 174 59.90 -2.18 7.76
CA GLY A 174 59.44 -1.73 6.44
C GLY A 174 57.94 -1.89 6.13
N GLU A 175 57.14 -2.54 6.99
CA GLU A 175 55.69 -2.61 6.75
C GLU A 175 55.01 -1.26 7.09
N GLU A 176 54.76 -0.47 6.04
CA GLU A 176 54.01 0.78 6.12
C GLU A 176 52.49 0.54 6.20
N PRO A 177 51.74 1.42 6.88
CA PRO A 177 50.29 1.46 6.80
C PRO A 177 49.79 1.44 5.35
N CYS A 178 48.87 0.54 5.02
CA CYS A 178 48.28 0.56 3.70
C CYS A 178 47.28 1.71 3.62
N ARG A 179 47.44 2.57 2.61
CA ARG A 179 46.56 3.72 2.30
C ARG A 179 46.13 3.75 0.85
N GLN A 180 46.15 2.60 0.18
CA GLN A 180 45.84 2.52 -1.24
C GLN A 180 44.36 2.86 -1.48
N ALA A 181 44.12 3.76 -2.43
CA ALA A 181 42.79 4.11 -2.91
C ALA A 181 42.47 3.32 -4.19
N PHE A 182 41.22 2.88 -4.33
CA PHE A 182 40.77 2.07 -5.46
C PHE A 182 39.68 2.78 -6.24
N LYS A 183 39.57 2.45 -7.53
CA LYS A 183 38.55 3.02 -8.41
C LYS A 183 37.26 2.22 -8.36
N THR A 184 37.38 0.91 -8.19
CA THR A 184 36.25 0.00 -8.13
C THR A 184 36.21 -0.73 -6.79
N HIS A 185 34.99 -1.09 -6.38
CA HIS A 185 34.77 -1.81 -5.14
C HIS A 185 35.34 -3.24 -5.19
N GLU A 186 35.32 -3.88 -6.36
CA GLU A 186 35.89 -5.20 -6.58
C GLU A 186 37.42 -5.21 -6.37
N GLU A 187 38.13 -4.21 -6.92
CA GLU A 187 39.57 -4.03 -6.68
C GLU A 187 39.86 -3.86 -5.18
N PHE A 188 39.06 -3.03 -4.50
CA PHE A 188 39.22 -2.79 -3.08
C PHE A 188 39.02 -4.05 -2.23
N GLN A 189 37.96 -4.80 -2.48
CA GLN A 189 37.70 -6.06 -1.78
C GLN A 189 38.80 -7.09 -2.05
N THR A 190 39.23 -7.22 -3.31
CA THR A 190 40.31 -8.14 -3.71
C THR A 190 41.61 -7.79 -3.00
N HIS A 191 41.96 -6.50 -2.94
CA HIS A 191 43.11 -6.02 -2.21
C HIS A 191 43.02 -6.37 -0.71
N ARG A 192 41.90 -6.03 -0.04
CA ARG A 192 41.72 -6.32 1.39
C ARG A 192 41.80 -7.82 1.71
N ALA A 193 41.35 -8.67 0.79
CA ALA A 193 41.37 -10.12 0.97
C ALA A 193 42.76 -10.75 0.74
N THR A 194 43.60 -10.16 -0.13
CA THR A 194 44.82 -10.82 -0.63
C THR A 194 46.12 -10.14 -0.25
N ALA A 195 46.14 -8.81 -0.16
CA ALA A 195 47.35 -8.01 0.01
C ALA A 195 47.91 -8.05 1.44
N HIS A 196 47.05 -8.33 2.42
CA HIS A 196 47.42 -8.33 3.83
C HIS A 196 47.23 -9.72 4.42
N ARG A 197 48.29 -10.24 5.04
CA ARG A 197 48.33 -11.59 5.60
C ARG A 197 48.97 -11.57 6.98
N TRP A 198 48.62 -12.55 7.81
CA TRP A 198 49.26 -12.75 9.11
C TRP A 198 49.50 -14.24 9.35
N GLN A 199 50.59 -14.57 10.03
CA GLN A 199 50.94 -15.95 10.35
C GLN A 199 50.39 -16.32 11.74
N CYS A 200 49.69 -17.45 11.83
CA CYS A 200 49.23 -17.99 13.10
C CYS A 200 50.40 -18.58 13.89
N LEU A 201 50.57 -18.19 15.15
CA LEU A 201 51.65 -18.72 15.99
C LEU A 201 51.42 -20.16 16.48
N ALA A 202 50.19 -20.65 16.46
CA ALA A 202 49.86 -21.99 16.98
C ALA A 202 50.03 -23.09 15.91
N CYS A 203 49.70 -22.79 14.65
CA CYS A 203 49.76 -23.77 13.56
C CYS A 203 50.55 -23.29 12.34
N GLU A 204 51.20 -22.13 12.43
CA GLU A 204 52.03 -21.51 11.38
C GLU A 204 51.31 -21.18 10.07
N ALA A 205 50.00 -21.37 10.02
CA ALA A 205 49.17 -21.05 8.86
C ALA A 205 49.22 -19.55 8.53
N ILE A 206 49.32 -19.24 7.23
CA ILE A 206 49.17 -17.87 6.73
C ILE A 206 47.68 -17.61 6.50
N ASN A 207 47.13 -16.65 7.24
CA ASN A 207 45.73 -16.29 7.22
C ASN A 207 45.54 -14.90 6.58
N ALA A 208 44.35 -14.64 6.05
CA ALA A 208 43.98 -13.31 5.59
C ALA A 208 43.95 -12.33 6.78
N ALA A 209 44.44 -11.11 6.59
CA ALA A 209 44.44 -10.03 7.57
C ALA A 209 43.12 -9.88 8.35
N LEU A 210 41.99 -9.99 7.66
CA LEU A 210 40.66 -9.77 8.22
C LEU A 210 40.18 -10.89 9.16
N SER A 211 40.82 -12.06 9.11
CA SER A 211 40.55 -13.15 10.07
C SER A 211 41.21 -12.93 11.43
N PHE A 212 42.20 -12.04 11.52
CA PHE A 212 42.89 -11.75 12.78
C PHE A 212 41.92 -11.29 13.88
N PRO A 213 42.01 -11.77 15.13
CA PRO A 213 43.08 -12.60 15.68
C PRO A 213 42.84 -14.11 15.59
N ARG A 214 41.77 -14.58 14.96
CA ARG A 214 41.41 -16.00 14.94
C ARG A 214 41.94 -16.69 13.69
N CYS A 215 42.75 -17.72 13.87
CA CYS A 215 43.19 -18.53 12.74
C CYS A 215 42.02 -19.34 12.18
N ALA A 216 41.85 -19.30 10.85
CA ALA A 216 40.80 -20.06 10.17
C ALA A 216 41.02 -21.58 10.25
N LEU A 217 42.28 -22.05 10.35
CA LEU A 217 42.60 -23.48 10.39
C LEU A 217 42.48 -24.11 11.78
N CYS A 218 43.09 -23.51 12.81
CA CYS A 218 43.09 -24.10 14.16
C CYS A 218 42.15 -23.41 15.16
N GLY A 219 41.48 -22.32 14.75
CA GLY A 219 40.57 -21.57 15.61
C GLY A 219 41.24 -20.82 16.76
N SER A 220 42.55 -20.97 16.97
CA SER A 220 43.25 -20.28 18.04
C SER A 220 43.20 -18.77 17.77
N GLY A 221 42.68 -18.02 18.75
CA GLY A 221 43.00 -16.60 18.84
C GLY A 221 44.50 -16.46 19.06
N SER A 222 45.16 -15.48 18.42
CA SER A 222 46.54 -15.11 18.75
C SER A 222 46.71 -15.15 20.26
N ALA A 223 47.73 -15.87 20.74
CA ALA A 223 47.89 -16.44 22.09
C ALA A 223 48.01 -15.42 23.25
N MET A 224 47.28 -14.30 23.21
CA MET A 224 47.30 -13.25 24.21
C MET A 224 46.17 -13.34 25.25
N ASN A 225 45.15 -14.18 25.07
CA ASN A 225 44.22 -14.48 26.18
C ASN A 225 44.85 -15.34 27.29
N ALA A 226 46.11 -15.77 27.14
CA ALA A 226 46.83 -16.49 28.18
C ALA A 226 47.50 -15.58 29.23
N ARG A 227 47.62 -14.25 28.99
CA ARG A 227 48.26 -13.33 29.95
C ARG A 227 47.28 -12.54 30.83
N ASP A 228 46.02 -12.40 30.44
CA ASP A 228 45.04 -11.64 31.24
C ASP A 228 44.29 -12.50 32.30
N ASN A 229 44.51 -13.82 32.33
CA ASN A 229 43.96 -14.72 33.36
C ASN A 229 44.97 -15.08 34.48
N ILE A 230 46.17 -14.47 34.49
CA ILE A 230 47.21 -14.75 35.50
C ILE A 230 47.27 -13.65 36.58
N THR A 231 46.56 -12.53 36.44
CA THR A 231 46.58 -11.42 37.42
C THR A 231 45.29 -11.27 38.25
N ALA A 232 44.38 -12.25 38.23
CA ALA A 232 43.16 -12.25 39.06
C ALA A 232 43.14 -13.37 40.12
N ALA A 233 44.30 -13.87 40.48
CA ALA A 233 44.49 -14.80 41.59
C ALA A 233 45.82 -14.49 42.30
N ASP A 234 45.89 -13.30 42.91
CA ASP A 234 46.76 -12.97 44.04
C ASP A 234 46.02 -11.97 44.94
#